data_AF-A0A5C9ACV5-F1
#
_entry.id   AF-A0A5C9ACV5-F1
#
_cell.length_a   1.000
_cell.length_b   1.000
_cell.length_c   1.000
_cell.angle_alpha   90.00
_cell.angle_beta   90.00
_cell.angle_gamma   90.00
#
_symmetry.space_group_name_H-M   'P 1'
#
loop_
_entity.id
_entity.type
_entity.pdbx_description
1 polymer ?
#
loop_
_entity_poly.entity_id
_entity_poly.type
_entity_poly.pdbx_seq_one_letter_code
_entity_poly.pdbx_strand_id
1 'polypeptide(L)'
;ISHAQTGRSANRGDCSQACRLPYTLKDDQGRVVSYEKHLLSMKDNDQTANLGALIDAGVRSFKIEGRYKDMSYVKNITAHYRQMLDAIIEERGDLARASSGRTEHFFVPSTEKTFHRGSTDYFVNARKGDIGAFDSPKFIGLPVGEVVKVAKDHLDVAVTEPLANGDGLNVLIKREVVGFRANTVEKTGENQYRVWPNEMPADLHKIRPHHPLNRNLDHNWQQALTKTSSERRVAVDIELGGWQEQLIL
;
A
#
# COMPACT_ATOMS: atom_id res chain seq x y z
N ILE A 1 14.88 5.95 -20.92
CA ILE A 1 14.84 7.24 -20.17
C ILE A 1 16.01 7.37 -19.21
N SER A 2 16.02 6.68 -18.05
CA SER A 2 17.10 6.77 -17.05
C SER A 2 18.51 6.66 -17.67
N HIS A 3 18.80 5.58 -18.39
CA HIS A 3 20.13 5.38 -19.00
C HIS A 3 20.44 6.43 -20.07
N ALA A 4 19.49 6.69 -20.97
CA ALA A 4 19.68 7.65 -22.06
C ALA A 4 19.96 9.09 -21.58
N GLN A 5 19.35 9.52 -20.47
CA GLN A 5 19.49 10.89 -19.96
C GLN A 5 20.61 11.05 -18.92
N THR A 6 20.93 10.00 -18.17
CA THR A 6 21.82 10.12 -17.00
C THR A 6 22.95 9.09 -16.98
N GLY A 7 23.00 8.15 -17.92
CA GLY A 7 23.89 6.98 -17.89
C GLY A 7 23.45 5.88 -16.92
N ARG A 8 22.58 6.19 -15.95
CA ARG A 8 22.16 5.28 -14.87
C ARG A 8 21.17 4.20 -15.34
N SER A 9 21.48 2.93 -15.09
CA SER A 9 20.67 1.79 -15.55
C SER A 9 19.67 1.29 -14.51
N ALA A 10 18.38 1.52 -14.77
CA ALA A 10 17.30 1.02 -13.92
C ALA A 10 17.26 -0.52 -13.83
N ASN A 11 17.76 -1.25 -14.83
CA ASN A 11 17.86 -2.71 -14.81
C ASN A 11 18.98 -3.22 -13.89
N ARG A 12 19.94 -2.36 -13.53
CA ARG A 12 21.06 -2.66 -12.62
C ARG A 12 20.87 -2.06 -11.22
N GLY A 13 19.64 -1.70 -10.87
CA GLY A 13 19.32 -1.07 -9.58
C GLY A 13 19.65 0.43 -9.50
N ASP A 14 20.28 1.02 -10.52
CA ASP A 14 20.67 2.42 -10.55
C ASP A 14 19.65 3.26 -11.32
N CYS A 15 18.43 3.37 -10.81
CA CYS A 15 17.37 4.15 -11.46
C CYS A 15 17.45 5.63 -11.09
N SER A 16 17.37 6.53 -12.08
CA SER A 16 17.33 7.98 -11.87
C SER A 16 16.01 8.52 -11.29
N GLN A 17 15.01 7.65 -11.11
CA GLN A 17 13.66 8.00 -10.58
C GLN A 17 12.92 9.03 -11.45
N ALA A 18 13.08 8.99 -12.78
CA ALA A 18 12.39 9.87 -13.72
C ALA A 18 10.85 9.92 -13.51
N CYS A 19 10.23 8.82 -13.07
CA CYS A 19 8.80 8.76 -12.76
C CYS A 19 8.35 9.72 -11.64
N ARG A 20 9.27 10.26 -10.84
CA ARG A 20 8.98 11.21 -9.75
C ARG A 20 9.07 12.67 -10.17
N LEU A 21 9.52 12.95 -11.39
CA LEU A 21 9.69 14.32 -11.88
C LEU A 21 8.38 14.84 -12.51
N PRO A 22 8.09 16.14 -12.40
CA PRO A 22 7.00 16.76 -13.15
C PRO A 22 7.41 16.97 -14.62
N TYR A 23 6.46 16.78 -15.52
CA TYR A 23 6.62 16.95 -16.96
C TYR A 23 5.49 17.80 -17.53
N THR A 24 5.82 18.57 -18.57
CA THR A 24 4.84 19.28 -19.40
C THR A 24 4.78 18.60 -20.76
N LEU A 25 3.64 17.99 -21.08
CA LEU A 25 3.38 17.34 -22.36
C LEU A 25 2.88 18.39 -23.35
N LYS A 26 3.50 18.41 -24.53
CA LYS A 26 3.06 19.21 -25.67
C LYS A 26 2.68 18.30 -26.83
N ASP A 27 1.70 18.71 -27.61
CA ASP A 27 1.38 18.04 -28.88
C ASP A 27 2.35 18.45 -30.00
N ASP A 28 2.10 17.94 -31.20
CA ASP A 28 2.87 18.22 -32.42
C ASP A 28 2.84 19.70 -32.84
N GLN A 29 1.79 20.42 -32.46
CA GLN A 29 1.63 21.86 -32.67
C GLN A 29 2.25 22.71 -31.54
N GLY A 30 2.85 22.07 -30.54
CA GLY A 30 3.48 22.74 -29.39
C GLY A 30 2.49 23.21 -28.31
N ARG A 31 1.20 22.87 -28.42
CA ARG A 31 0.18 23.21 -27.41
C ARG A 31 0.35 22.33 -26.19
N VAL A 32 0.15 22.90 -25.00
CA VAL A 32 0.29 22.17 -23.73
C VAL A 32 -0.95 21.29 -23.52
N VAL A 33 -0.73 19.97 -23.54
CA VAL A 33 -1.75 18.95 -23.24
C VAL A 33 -1.84 18.69 -21.75
N SER A 34 -0.70 18.70 -21.07
CA SER A 34 -0.60 18.53 -19.62
C SER A 34 0.55 19.36 -19.08
N TYR A 35 0.34 20.05 -17.97
CA TYR A 35 1.30 20.97 -17.38
C TYR A 35 1.72 20.50 -15.98
N GLU A 36 3.03 20.32 -15.79
CA GLU A 36 3.67 19.92 -14.52
C GLU A 36 2.96 18.75 -13.84
N LYS A 37 2.84 17.63 -14.56
CA LYS A 37 2.28 16.38 -14.05
C LYS A 37 3.32 15.27 -14.04
N HIS A 38 3.13 14.29 -13.17
CA HIS A 38 3.98 13.11 -13.06
C HIS A 38 3.58 12.05 -14.09
N LEU A 39 3.70 12.38 -15.38
CA LEU A 39 3.18 11.58 -16.50
C LEU A 39 3.75 10.15 -16.61
N LEU A 40 4.87 9.89 -15.93
CA LEU A 40 5.53 8.58 -15.88
C LEU A 40 5.30 7.85 -14.54
N SER A 41 4.49 8.42 -13.64
CA SER A 41 4.12 7.83 -12.35
C SER A 41 2.92 6.92 -12.53
N MET A 42 3.18 5.63 -12.70
CA MET A 42 2.13 4.61 -12.81
C MET A 42 1.59 4.22 -11.44
N LYS A 43 0.31 3.84 -11.39
CA LYS A 43 -0.27 3.15 -10.24
C LYS A 43 0.33 1.75 -10.10
N ASP A 44 0.22 1.16 -8.91
CA ASP A 44 0.71 -0.18 -8.66
C ASP A 44 -0.18 -1.19 -9.42
N ASN A 45 0.43 -2.17 -10.10
CA ASN A 45 -0.32 -3.19 -10.83
C ASN A 45 -0.90 -4.21 -9.83
N ASP A 46 -2.21 -4.19 -9.64
CA ASP A 46 -2.92 -5.08 -8.74
C ASP A 46 -3.83 -6.03 -9.54
N GLN A 47 -3.56 -7.32 -9.42
CA GLN A 47 -4.27 -8.38 -10.13
C GLN A 47 -5.12 -9.24 -9.20
N THR A 48 -5.36 -8.78 -7.97
CA THR A 48 -6.19 -9.49 -6.97
C THR A 48 -7.51 -9.99 -7.58
N ALA A 49 -8.23 -9.11 -8.30
CA ALA A 49 -9.51 -9.44 -8.92
C ALA A 49 -9.42 -10.39 -10.12
N ASN A 50 -8.23 -10.57 -10.70
CA ASN A 50 -8.01 -11.37 -11.91
C ASN A 50 -7.30 -12.69 -11.63
N LEU A 51 -7.02 -13.04 -10.36
CA LEU A 51 -6.26 -14.23 -9.98
C LEU A 51 -6.86 -15.52 -10.56
N GLY A 52 -8.18 -15.70 -10.48
CA GLY A 52 -8.87 -16.88 -11.03
C GLY A 52 -8.65 -17.02 -12.55
N ALA A 53 -8.93 -15.95 -13.30
CA ALA A 53 -8.75 -15.93 -14.75
C ALA A 53 -7.29 -16.17 -15.17
N LEU A 54 -6.33 -15.63 -14.42
CA LEU A 54 -4.90 -15.88 -14.66
C LEU A 54 -4.53 -17.35 -14.42
N ILE A 55 -5.08 -17.98 -13.37
CA ILE A 55 -4.89 -19.41 -13.11
C ILE A 55 -5.48 -20.26 -14.24
N ASP A 56 -6.68 -19.92 -14.73
CA ASP A 56 -7.33 -20.63 -15.83
C ASP A 56 -6.54 -20.50 -17.15
N ALA A 57 -5.87 -19.36 -17.36
CA ALA A 57 -4.96 -19.16 -18.47
C ALA A 57 -3.63 -19.96 -18.36
N GLY A 58 -3.46 -20.77 -17.31
CA GLY A 58 -2.28 -21.60 -17.10
C GLY A 58 -1.18 -20.96 -16.25
N VAL A 59 -1.40 -19.78 -15.67
CA VAL A 59 -0.43 -19.18 -14.74
C VAL A 59 -0.36 -20.01 -13.46
N ARG A 60 0.87 -20.34 -13.04
CA ARG A 60 1.13 -21.12 -11.80
C ARG A 60 2.07 -20.43 -10.83
N SER A 61 2.71 -19.34 -11.25
CA SER A 61 3.61 -18.55 -10.42
C SER A 61 3.25 -17.08 -10.53
N PHE A 62 3.02 -16.45 -9.37
CA PHE A 62 2.74 -15.03 -9.24
C PHE A 62 3.93 -14.35 -8.57
N LYS A 63 4.29 -13.18 -9.07
CA LYS A 63 5.44 -12.42 -8.58
C LYS A 63 4.97 -11.09 -8.02
N ILE A 64 5.35 -10.81 -6.78
CA ILE A 64 5.20 -9.48 -6.17
C ILE A 64 6.46 -8.68 -6.50
N GLU A 65 6.30 -7.54 -7.16
CA GLU A 65 7.41 -6.64 -7.46
C GLU A 65 7.42 -5.43 -6.52
N GLY A 66 8.60 -5.10 -5.98
CA GLY A 66 8.79 -3.93 -5.14
C GLY A 66 10.27 -3.69 -4.85
N ARG A 67 10.75 -2.45 -5.04
CA ARG A 67 12.13 -2.05 -4.71
C ARG A 67 12.15 -1.15 -3.49
N TYR A 68 13.09 -1.38 -2.57
CA TYR A 68 13.22 -0.63 -1.32
C TYR A 68 11.92 -0.56 -0.51
N LYS A 69 11.13 -1.63 -0.53
CA LYS A 69 9.91 -1.75 0.28
C LYS A 69 10.29 -2.17 1.70
N ASP A 70 9.56 -1.67 2.69
CA ASP A 70 9.78 -2.00 4.09
C ASP A 70 9.20 -3.38 4.43
N MET A 71 9.52 -3.86 5.65
CA MET A 71 9.04 -5.15 6.14
C MET A 71 7.51 -5.20 6.23
N SER A 72 6.86 -4.08 6.57
CA SER A 72 5.40 -3.98 6.66
C SER A 72 4.75 -4.23 5.31
N TYR A 73 5.26 -3.62 4.23
CA TYR A 73 4.81 -3.88 2.87
C TYR A 73 4.99 -5.36 2.48
N VAL A 74 6.17 -5.93 2.74
CA VAL A 74 6.45 -7.34 2.37
C VAL A 74 5.49 -8.29 3.09
N LYS A 75 5.33 -8.13 4.41
CA LYS A 75 4.39 -8.94 5.21
C LYS A 75 2.95 -8.79 4.70
N ASN A 76 2.52 -7.56 4.48
CA ASN A 76 1.16 -7.23 4.07
C ASN A 76 0.78 -7.81 2.69
N ILE A 77 1.55 -7.50 1.66
CA ILE A 77 1.24 -7.91 0.29
C ILE A 77 1.40 -9.44 0.13
N THR A 78 2.39 -10.04 0.80
CA THR A 78 2.55 -11.50 0.78
C THR A 78 1.37 -12.19 1.45
N ALA A 79 0.92 -11.71 2.62
CA ALA A 79 -0.23 -12.27 3.32
C ALA A 79 -1.52 -12.12 2.50
N HIS A 80 -1.76 -10.93 1.91
CA HIS A 80 -2.91 -10.68 1.04
C HIS A 80 -3.00 -11.70 -0.10
N TYR A 81 -1.96 -11.80 -0.93
CA TYR A 81 -1.96 -12.72 -2.06
C TYR A 81 -1.96 -14.19 -1.63
N ARG A 82 -1.34 -14.53 -0.47
CA ARG A 82 -1.39 -15.90 0.05
C ARG A 82 -2.80 -16.30 0.45
N GLN A 83 -3.52 -15.44 1.18
CA GLN A 83 -4.92 -15.69 1.57
C GLN A 83 -5.82 -15.83 0.34
N MET A 84 -5.69 -14.94 -0.64
CA MET A 84 -6.48 -15.02 -1.88
C MET A 84 -6.22 -16.31 -2.66
N LEU A 85 -4.95 -16.71 -2.82
CA LEU A 85 -4.60 -17.94 -3.53
C LEU A 85 -5.01 -19.19 -2.75
N ASP A 86 -4.97 -19.16 -1.42
CA ASP A 86 -5.42 -20.28 -0.59
C ASP A 86 -6.93 -20.48 -0.68
N ALA A 87 -7.71 -19.41 -0.62
CA ALA A 87 -9.15 -19.47 -0.84
C ALA A 87 -9.49 -20.11 -2.20
N ILE A 88 -8.81 -19.67 -3.28
CA ILE A 88 -9.01 -20.25 -4.62
C ILE A 88 -8.65 -21.74 -4.65
N ILE A 89 -7.57 -22.17 -3.99
CA ILE A 89 -7.16 -23.58 -3.95
C ILE A 89 -8.16 -24.42 -3.11
N GLU A 90 -8.66 -23.89 -1.99
CA GLU A 90 -9.63 -24.59 -1.15
C GLU A 90 -11.00 -24.74 -1.84
N GLU A 91 -11.40 -23.75 -2.65
CA GLU A 91 -12.62 -23.81 -3.47
C GLU A 91 -12.50 -24.75 -4.69
N ARG A 92 -11.28 -25.09 -5.12
CA ARG A 92 -11.00 -25.83 -6.36
C ARG A 92 -10.28 -27.16 -6.13
N GLY A 93 -10.99 -28.26 -6.37
CA GLY A 93 -10.43 -29.61 -6.26
C GLY A 93 -9.37 -29.97 -7.32
N ASP A 94 -9.23 -29.19 -8.38
CA ASP A 94 -8.23 -29.40 -9.45
C ASP A 94 -6.87 -28.73 -9.16
N LEU A 95 -6.76 -27.98 -8.06
CA LEU A 95 -5.53 -27.28 -7.68
C LEU A 95 -4.90 -27.88 -6.42
N ALA A 96 -3.57 -27.80 -6.35
CA ALA A 96 -2.82 -28.17 -5.17
C ALA A 96 -1.73 -27.13 -4.89
N ARG A 97 -1.41 -26.94 -3.60
CA ARG A 97 -0.29 -26.10 -3.19
C ARG A 97 1.04 -26.76 -3.60
N ALA A 98 1.93 -25.98 -4.20
CA ALA A 98 3.30 -26.41 -4.46
C ALA A 98 4.17 -26.49 -3.18
N SER A 99 3.73 -25.85 -2.09
CA SER A 99 4.45 -25.75 -0.82
C SER A 99 3.78 -26.55 0.29
N SER A 100 4.58 -27.19 1.15
CA SER A 100 4.08 -27.89 2.35
C SER A 100 3.64 -26.93 3.47
N GLY A 101 2.76 -27.41 4.35
CA GLY A 101 2.35 -26.68 5.55
C GLY A 101 1.27 -25.62 5.33
N ARG A 102 0.83 -25.00 6.43
CA ARG A 102 -0.19 -23.95 6.48
C ARG A 102 0.36 -22.75 7.24
N THR A 103 0.09 -21.56 6.71
CA THR A 103 0.46 -20.29 7.32
C THR A 103 -0.78 -19.67 7.94
N GLU A 104 -0.71 -19.34 9.22
CA GLU A 104 -1.69 -18.51 9.92
C GLU A 104 -1.15 -17.08 10.02
N HIS A 105 -2.02 -16.09 9.86
CA HIS A 105 -1.67 -14.67 9.91
C HIS A 105 -2.34 -14.01 11.12
N PHE A 106 -1.58 -13.22 11.88
CA PHE A 106 -2.06 -12.57 13.11
C PHE A 106 -2.44 -11.10 12.88
N PHE A 107 -2.75 -10.73 11.64
CA PHE A 107 -3.21 -9.42 11.22
C PHE A 107 -4.07 -9.58 9.96
N VAL A 108 -4.92 -8.58 9.69
CA VAL A 108 -5.70 -8.51 8.46
C VAL A 108 -4.90 -7.71 7.42
N PRO A 109 -4.46 -8.34 6.31
CA PRO A 109 -3.75 -7.62 5.27
C PRO A 109 -4.68 -6.68 4.50
N SER A 110 -4.13 -5.60 3.97
CA SER A 110 -4.84 -4.62 3.15
C SER A 110 -3.84 -3.94 2.22
N THR A 111 -3.99 -4.15 0.91
CA THR A 111 -3.11 -3.57 -0.12
C THR A 111 -3.03 -2.04 -0.06
N GLU A 112 -4.10 -1.41 0.44
CA GLU A 112 -4.23 0.04 0.54
C GLU A 112 -3.55 0.66 1.79
N LYS A 113 -3.17 -0.15 2.79
CA LYS A 113 -2.58 0.34 4.06
C LYS A 113 -1.05 0.50 4.03
N THR A 114 -0.39 0.05 2.96
CA THR A 114 1.07 0.21 2.78
C THR A 114 1.35 1.03 1.55
N PHE A 115 2.51 1.69 1.49
CA PHE A 115 2.86 2.60 0.39
C PHE A 115 2.57 2.01 -1.00
N HIS A 116 1.63 2.64 -1.70
CA HIS A 116 1.31 2.44 -3.11
C HIS A 116 0.90 3.79 -3.72
N ARG A 117 0.67 3.86 -5.03
CA ARG A 117 0.24 5.12 -5.70
C ARG A 117 -1.18 4.99 -6.26
N GLY A 118 -2.05 4.29 -5.54
CA GLY A 118 -3.26 3.73 -6.12
C GLY A 118 -2.96 2.41 -6.83
N SER A 119 -4.01 1.70 -7.21
CA SER A 119 -3.95 0.40 -7.88
C SER A 119 -4.57 0.48 -9.28
N THR A 120 -4.11 -0.40 -10.16
CA THR A 120 -4.70 -0.58 -11.49
C THR A 120 -4.54 -2.03 -11.93
N ASP A 121 -5.55 -2.58 -12.60
CA ASP A 121 -5.43 -3.83 -13.36
C ASP A 121 -4.81 -3.59 -14.74
N TYR A 122 -4.34 -2.36 -14.98
CA TYR A 122 -3.87 -1.84 -16.26
C TYR A 122 -4.95 -1.94 -17.33
N PHE A 123 -4.80 -2.84 -18.31
CA PHE A 123 -5.73 -3.03 -19.42
C PHE A 123 -6.24 -4.46 -19.54
N VAL A 124 -6.22 -5.24 -18.45
CA VAL A 124 -6.66 -6.65 -18.47
C VAL A 124 -8.11 -6.77 -18.93
N ASN A 125 -8.99 -5.88 -18.46
CA ASN A 125 -10.42 -5.90 -18.81
C ASN A 125 -10.80 -4.87 -19.89
N ALA A 126 -10.22 -3.67 -19.84
CA ALA A 126 -10.49 -2.61 -20.80
C ALA A 126 -9.41 -1.52 -20.73
N ARG A 127 -9.29 -0.68 -21.77
CA ARG A 127 -8.48 0.53 -21.71
C ARG A 127 -9.11 1.57 -20.78
N LYS A 128 -8.34 2.06 -19.82
CA LYS A 128 -8.73 3.09 -18.84
C LYS A 128 -7.79 4.28 -18.91
N GLY A 129 -8.29 5.49 -18.71
CA GLY A 129 -7.44 6.70 -18.63
C GLY A 129 -6.70 6.82 -17.30
N ASP A 130 -7.25 6.23 -16.23
CA ASP A 130 -6.82 6.42 -14.84
C ASP A 130 -5.86 5.30 -14.36
N ILE A 131 -4.78 5.10 -15.12
CA ILE A 131 -3.75 4.09 -14.86
C ILE A 131 -2.51 4.64 -14.17
N GLY A 132 -2.39 5.97 -14.06
CA GLY A 132 -1.26 6.66 -13.47
C GLY A 132 -1.66 7.54 -12.30
N ALA A 133 -0.71 7.74 -11.39
CA ALA A 133 -0.78 8.73 -10.32
C ALA A 133 -0.14 10.04 -10.81
N PHE A 134 -0.82 10.69 -11.76
CA PHE A 134 -0.27 11.84 -12.48
C PHE A 134 -0.21 13.13 -11.64
N ASP A 135 -1.02 13.21 -10.58
CA ASP A 135 -1.09 14.38 -9.71
C ASP A 135 0.01 14.40 -8.65
N SER A 136 0.40 13.25 -8.13
CA SER A 136 1.43 13.16 -7.09
C SER A 136 2.09 11.78 -7.10
N PRO A 137 3.43 11.69 -7.00
CA PRO A 137 4.15 10.44 -6.86
C PRO A 137 4.26 10.01 -5.39
N LYS A 138 3.65 10.78 -4.46
CA LYS A 138 3.61 10.50 -3.03
C LYS A 138 2.45 9.56 -2.72
N PHE A 139 2.57 8.82 -1.62
CA PHE A 139 1.46 8.01 -1.10
C PHE A 139 0.50 8.91 -0.31
N ILE A 140 -0.70 9.09 -0.86
CA ILE A 140 -1.80 9.87 -0.27
C ILE A 140 -2.51 9.06 0.83
N GLY A 141 -2.55 7.73 0.70
CA GLY A 141 -3.25 6.87 1.64
C GLY A 141 -4.76 6.86 1.43
N LEU A 142 -5.46 6.35 2.44
CA LEU A 142 -6.91 6.16 2.42
C LEU A 142 -7.64 7.43 2.86
N PRO A 143 -8.76 7.80 2.23
CA PRO A 143 -9.66 8.80 2.78
C PRO A 143 -10.17 8.35 4.15
N VAL A 144 -10.03 9.19 5.17
CA VAL A 144 -10.49 8.87 6.53
C VAL A 144 -11.50 9.86 7.07
N GLY A 145 -11.73 10.98 6.38
CA GLY A 145 -12.70 11.98 6.80
C GLY A 145 -12.37 13.37 6.27
N GLU A 146 -12.64 14.37 7.08
CA GLU A 146 -12.46 15.78 6.73
C GLU A 146 -11.97 16.62 7.92
N VAL A 147 -11.27 17.70 7.60
CA VAL A 147 -10.90 18.73 8.57
C VAL A 147 -12.06 19.69 8.73
N VAL A 148 -12.67 19.70 9.91
CA VAL A 148 -13.79 20.59 10.26
C VAL A 148 -13.27 21.98 10.62
N LYS A 149 -12.16 22.05 11.35
CA LYS A 149 -11.59 23.33 11.79
C LYS A 149 -10.07 23.24 11.90
N VAL A 150 -9.40 24.32 11.51
CA VAL A 150 -7.98 24.55 11.76
C VAL A 150 -7.84 25.62 12.84
N ALA A 151 -7.31 25.24 14.00
CA ALA A 151 -6.95 26.17 15.06
C ALA A 151 -5.48 26.60 14.93
N LYS A 152 -4.92 27.22 15.97
CA LYS A 152 -3.52 27.70 15.97
C LYS A 152 -2.52 26.53 15.91
N ASP A 153 -2.78 25.46 16.65
CA ASP A 153 -1.85 24.35 16.91
C ASP A 153 -2.48 22.95 16.74
N HIS A 154 -3.77 22.89 16.41
CA HIS A 154 -4.51 21.65 16.24
C HIS A 154 -5.55 21.74 15.13
N LEU A 155 -6.08 20.57 14.79
CA LEU A 155 -7.17 20.36 13.86
C LEU A 155 -8.31 19.70 14.60
N ASP A 156 -9.55 20.15 14.40
CA ASP A 156 -10.74 19.36 14.72
C ASP A 156 -11.19 18.67 13.43
N VAL A 157 -11.35 17.34 13.49
CA VAL A 157 -11.64 16.48 12.34
C VAL A 157 -12.86 15.62 12.59
N ALA A 158 -13.59 15.30 11.53
CA ALA A 158 -14.65 14.31 11.51
C ALA A 158 -14.20 13.14 10.64
N VAL A 159 -14.28 11.91 11.15
CA VAL A 159 -13.66 10.73 10.53
C VAL A 159 -14.59 9.52 10.48
N THR A 160 -14.38 8.64 9.50
CA THR A 160 -15.11 7.37 9.35
C THR A 160 -14.39 6.21 10.01
N GLU A 161 -13.11 6.37 10.36
CA GLU A 161 -12.29 5.37 11.03
C GLU A 161 -11.64 5.96 12.29
N PRO A 162 -11.41 5.16 13.34
CA PRO A 162 -10.68 5.62 14.51
C PRO A 162 -9.26 6.09 14.16
N LEU A 163 -8.86 7.21 14.77
CA LEU A 163 -7.49 7.73 14.70
C LEU A 163 -6.69 7.37 15.95
N ALA A 164 -5.38 7.26 15.81
CA ALA A 164 -4.45 6.98 16.89
C ALA A 164 -3.25 7.94 16.92
N ASN A 165 -2.63 8.07 18.09
CA ASN A 165 -1.33 8.74 18.20
C ASN A 165 -0.32 8.04 17.29
N GLY A 166 0.46 8.83 16.58
CA GLY A 166 1.38 8.36 15.58
C GLY A 166 0.75 8.07 14.23
N ASP A 167 -0.51 8.37 13.95
CA ASP A 167 -1.04 8.26 12.57
C ASP A 167 -0.37 9.27 11.63
N GLY A 168 -0.22 8.88 10.37
CA GLY A 168 0.25 9.74 9.29
C GLY A 168 -0.95 10.25 8.54
N LEU A 169 -1.16 11.57 8.60
CA LEU A 169 -2.30 12.23 8.00
C LEU A 169 -1.84 13.24 6.96
N ASN A 170 -2.68 13.50 5.96
CA ASN A 170 -2.39 14.51 4.97
C ASN A 170 -3.66 15.10 4.36
N VAL A 171 -3.49 16.29 3.80
CA VAL A 171 -4.48 16.98 2.98
C VAL A 171 -3.87 17.34 1.64
N LEU A 172 -4.69 17.40 0.59
CA LEU A 172 -4.26 17.89 -0.71
C LEU A 172 -4.58 19.38 -0.82
N ILE A 173 -3.57 20.24 -0.92
CA ILE A 173 -3.74 21.68 -1.11
C ILE A 173 -3.28 22.04 -2.51
N LYS A 174 -4.24 22.38 -3.38
CA LYS A 174 -4.03 22.51 -4.83
C LYS A 174 -3.52 21.19 -5.43
N ARG A 175 -2.20 21.05 -5.60
CA ARG A 175 -1.53 19.84 -6.14
C ARG A 175 -0.46 19.30 -5.19
N GLU A 176 -0.31 19.90 -4.01
CA GLU A 176 0.68 19.50 -3.03
C GLU A 176 0.03 18.70 -1.91
N VAL A 177 0.62 17.54 -1.63
CA VAL A 177 0.27 16.73 -0.47
C VAL A 177 1.00 17.30 0.74
N VAL A 178 0.23 17.89 1.66
CA VAL A 178 0.71 18.43 2.93
C VAL A 178 0.43 17.40 4.01
N GLY A 179 1.48 16.67 4.40
CA GLY A 179 1.42 15.60 5.39
C GLY A 179 1.96 16.02 6.74
N PHE A 180 1.45 15.39 7.80
CA PHE A 180 1.91 15.57 9.17
C PHE A 180 1.73 14.27 9.96
N ARG A 181 2.44 14.15 11.09
CA ARG A 181 2.26 13.05 12.03
C ARG A 181 1.33 13.53 13.14
N ALA A 182 0.28 12.77 13.44
CA ALA A 182 -0.59 13.04 14.57
C ALA A 182 0.19 12.73 15.86
N ASN A 183 0.70 13.75 16.55
CA ASN A 183 1.43 13.57 17.80
C ASN A 183 0.47 13.20 18.94
N THR A 184 -0.62 13.96 19.05
CA THR A 184 -1.70 13.71 20.01
C THR A 184 -3.04 13.66 19.28
N VAL A 185 -3.84 12.65 19.58
CA VAL A 185 -5.20 12.45 19.09
C VAL A 185 -6.12 12.29 20.30
N GLU A 186 -7.08 13.20 20.43
CA GLU A 186 -8.08 13.18 21.49
C GLU A 186 -9.46 13.01 20.88
N LYS A 187 -10.24 12.05 21.39
CA LYS A 187 -11.62 11.86 20.96
C LYS A 187 -12.52 12.89 21.64
N THR A 188 -13.15 13.74 20.85
CA THR A 188 -14.03 14.83 21.35
C THR A 188 -15.51 14.49 21.22
N GLY A 189 -15.86 13.50 20.40
CA GLY A 189 -17.23 13.03 20.20
C GLY A 189 -17.28 11.71 19.43
N GLU A 190 -18.48 11.29 19.04
CA GLU A 190 -18.62 10.18 18.08
C GLU A 190 -18.04 10.61 16.73
N ASN A 191 -17.06 9.85 16.22
CA ASN A 191 -16.39 10.14 14.94
C ASN A 191 -15.73 11.52 14.86
N GLN A 192 -15.48 12.17 15.99
CA GLN A 192 -14.86 13.49 16.09
C GLN A 192 -13.61 13.43 16.95
N TYR A 193 -12.54 14.03 16.42
CA TYR A 193 -11.24 14.04 17.08
C TYR A 193 -10.62 15.42 17.01
N ARG A 194 -9.86 15.76 18.04
CA ARG A 194 -8.87 16.81 18.00
C ARG A 194 -7.50 16.20 17.77
N VAL A 195 -6.76 16.73 16.80
CA VAL A 195 -5.46 16.23 16.39
C VAL A 195 -4.43 17.34 16.50
N TRP A 196 -3.38 17.12 17.27
CA TRP A 196 -2.19 17.96 17.31
C TRP A 196 -1.10 17.33 16.44
N PRO A 197 -0.71 17.99 15.34
CA PRO A 197 0.44 17.59 14.56
C PRO A 197 1.75 17.66 15.37
N ASN A 198 2.73 16.85 15.01
CA ASN A 198 4.11 16.96 15.52
C ASN A 198 4.76 18.31 15.18
N GLU A 199 4.42 18.84 14.01
CA GLU A 199 4.73 20.18 13.55
C GLU A 199 3.52 20.66 12.76
N MET A 200 3.01 21.87 13.05
CA MET A 200 1.86 22.44 12.37
C MET A 200 2.30 23.01 11.02
N PRO A 201 1.98 22.38 9.87
CA PRO A 201 2.39 22.91 8.58
C PRO A 201 1.64 24.21 8.30
N ALA A 202 2.37 25.28 7.97
CA ALA A 202 1.79 26.61 7.75
C ALA A 202 0.69 26.63 6.67
N ASP A 203 0.77 25.73 5.69
CA ASP A 203 -0.22 25.61 4.63
C ASP A 203 -1.58 25.11 5.11
N LEU A 204 -1.67 24.42 6.26
CA LEU A 204 -2.96 23.97 6.78
C LEU A 204 -3.89 25.13 7.10
N HIS A 205 -3.38 26.31 7.48
CA HIS A 205 -4.21 27.50 7.70
C HIS A 205 -4.86 28.05 6.43
N LYS A 206 -4.48 27.54 5.24
CA LYS A 206 -5.05 27.94 3.94
C LYS A 206 -6.25 27.09 3.54
N ILE A 207 -6.52 25.98 4.23
CA ILE A 207 -7.62 25.07 3.88
C ILE A 207 -8.94 25.60 4.42
N ARG A 208 -10.03 25.27 3.73
CA ARG A 208 -11.40 25.62 4.15
C ARG A 208 -11.95 24.53 5.08
N PRO A 209 -12.98 24.81 5.89
CA PRO A 209 -13.73 23.77 6.58
C PRO A 209 -14.23 22.68 5.61
N HIS A 210 -14.36 21.45 6.11
CA HIS A 210 -14.74 20.25 5.36
C HIS A 210 -13.71 19.84 4.28
N HIS A 211 -12.43 20.17 4.49
CA HIS A 211 -11.37 19.78 3.56
C HIS A 211 -11.04 18.28 3.71
N PRO A 212 -10.95 17.50 2.61
CA PRO A 212 -10.68 16.06 2.71
C PRO A 212 -9.39 15.72 3.44
N LEU A 213 -9.47 14.73 4.33
CA LEU A 213 -8.37 14.21 5.13
C LEU A 213 -8.08 12.75 4.74
N ASN A 214 -6.80 12.45 4.51
CA ASN A 214 -6.33 11.10 4.19
C ASN A 214 -5.36 10.60 5.27
N ARG A 215 -5.33 9.28 5.46
CA ARG A 215 -4.37 8.57 6.32
C ARG A 215 -3.43 7.75 5.46
N ASN A 216 -2.15 8.13 5.44
CA ASN A 216 -1.08 7.42 4.73
C ASN A 216 -0.15 6.62 5.66
N LEU A 217 -0.40 6.66 6.97
CA LEU A 217 0.18 5.71 7.91
C LEU A 217 -0.83 5.39 9.01
N ASP A 218 -1.27 4.13 9.08
CA ASP A 218 -2.02 3.59 10.21
C ASP A 218 -1.03 3.05 11.24
N HIS A 219 -0.82 3.79 12.32
CA HIS A 219 0.25 3.49 13.27
C HIS A 219 0.03 2.16 13.99
N ASN A 220 -1.19 1.95 14.48
CA ASN A 220 -1.52 0.74 15.23
C ASN A 220 -1.40 -0.50 14.33
N TRP A 221 -1.87 -0.41 13.09
CA TRP A 221 -1.73 -1.50 12.13
C TRP A 221 -0.26 -1.76 11.78
N GLN A 222 0.55 -0.71 11.59
CA GLN A 222 1.98 -0.88 11.33
C GLN A 222 2.72 -1.47 12.54
N GLN A 223 2.35 -1.10 13.77
CA GLN A 223 2.90 -1.67 15.00
C GLN A 223 2.52 -3.14 15.17
N ALA A 224 1.32 -3.56 14.75
CA ALA A 224 0.98 -4.99 14.74
C ALA A 224 1.95 -5.80 13.86
N LEU A 225 2.46 -5.22 12.78
CA LEU A 225 3.41 -5.84 11.87
C LEU A 225 4.86 -5.87 12.38
N THR A 226 5.20 -5.15 13.46
CA THR A 226 6.54 -5.26 14.08
C THR A 226 6.65 -6.49 14.97
N LYS A 227 5.53 -7.01 15.45
CA LYS A 227 5.43 -8.26 16.22
C LYS A 227 5.40 -9.50 15.31
N THR A 228 5.29 -10.67 15.91
CA THR A 228 5.01 -11.92 15.18
C THR A 228 3.72 -11.73 14.38
N SER A 229 3.84 -11.73 13.06
CA SER A 229 2.74 -11.44 12.13
C SER A 229 2.16 -12.70 11.48
N SER A 230 2.86 -13.82 11.59
CA SER A 230 2.44 -15.09 11.01
C SER A 230 3.21 -16.27 11.61
N GLU A 231 2.61 -17.44 11.59
CA GLU A 231 3.23 -18.72 11.91
C GLU A 231 2.98 -19.72 10.78
N ARG A 232 4.00 -20.50 10.39
CA ARG A 232 3.84 -21.59 9.42
C ARG A 232 4.08 -22.93 10.11
N ARG A 233 3.06 -23.80 10.06
CA ARG A 233 3.15 -25.18 10.55
C ARG A 233 3.27 -26.13 9.38
N VAL A 234 4.26 -27.03 9.43
CA VAL A 234 4.42 -28.10 8.45
C VAL A 234 4.07 -29.40 9.15
N ALA A 235 3.11 -30.14 8.61
CA ALA A 235 2.81 -31.48 9.11
C ALA A 235 4.03 -32.38 8.86
N VAL A 236 4.43 -33.11 9.90
CA VAL A 236 5.51 -34.10 9.82
C VAL A 236 4.89 -35.44 10.19
N ASP A 237 5.10 -36.42 9.33
CA ASP A 237 4.84 -37.82 9.62
C ASP A 237 6.19 -38.50 9.89
N ILE A 238 6.31 -39.18 11.03
CA ILE A 238 7.56 -39.79 11.47
C ILE A 238 7.31 -41.25 11.76
N GLU A 239 7.95 -42.13 11.00
CA GLU A 239 8.05 -43.54 11.31
C GLU A 239 9.37 -43.79 12.07
N LEU A 240 9.26 -44.29 13.30
CA LEU A 240 10.40 -44.67 14.13
C LEU A 240 10.56 -46.19 14.06
N GLY A 241 11.70 -46.65 13.55
CA GLY A 241 12.10 -48.06 13.57
C GLY A 241 13.26 -48.31 14.54
N GLY A 242 13.29 -49.50 15.14
CA GLY A 242 14.38 -49.92 16.04
C GLY A 242 14.33 -51.41 16.37
N TRP A 243 15.43 -51.94 16.91
CA TRP A 243 15.51 -53.31 17.45
C TRP A 243 15.16 -53.30 18.95
N GLN A 244 14.69 -54.43 19.49
CA GLN A 244 14.16 -54.57 20.86
C GLN A 244 15.08 -54.04 21.99
N GLU A 245 16.38 -53.91 21.75
CA GLU A 245 17.39 -53.57 22.75
C GLU A 245 17.79 -52.07 22.80
N GLN A 246 17.17 -51.19 21.99
CA GLN A 246 17.63 -49.79 21.83
C GLN A 246 16.68 -48.70 22.33
N LEU A 247 15.54 -49.04 22.93
CA LEU A 247 14.65 -48.05 23.56
C LEU A 247 14.92 -47.99 25.07
N ILE A 248 15.82 -47.09 25.48
CA ILE A 248 15.93 -46.65 26.88
C ILE A 248 15.08 -45.39 27.03
N LEU A 249 14.07 -45.46 27.90
CA LEU A 249 13.19 -44.35 28.32
C LEU A 249 13.96 -43.25 29.04
#